data_AF-A0A4Q3UYW0-F1
#
_entry.id   AF-A0A4Q3UYW0-F1
#
_cell.length_a   1.000
_cell.length_b   1.000
_cell.length_c   1.000
_cell.angle_alpha   90.00
_cell.angle_beta   90.00
_cell.angle_gamma   90.00
#
_symmetry.space_group_name_H-M   'P 1'
#
loop_
_entity.id
_entity.type
_entity.pdbx_description
1 polymer ?
#
loop_
_entity_poly.entity_id
_entity_poly.type
_entity_poly.pdbx_seq_one_letter_code
_entity_poly.pdbx_strand_id
1 'polypeptide(L)' 'MIPRNHLVEAALVAAEEEGDLTPLHELLDVLKDPYGSRPHPAKYHEAAPAGAGAYRTFCGT' A
#
# COMPACT_ATOMS: atom_id res chain seq x y z
N MET A 1 5.56 -0.71 9.59
CA MET A 1 4.49 -0.38 8.63
C MET A 1 4.13 -1.67 7.91
N ILE A 2 2.84 -1.96 7.76
CA ILE A 2 2.33 -3.13 7.02
C ILE A 2 1.53 -2.58 5.85
N PRO A 3 1.81 -2.97 4.59
CA PRO A 3 1.10 -2.44 3.44
C PRO A 3 -0.36 -2.90 3.47
N ARG A 4 -1.29 -1.97 3.66
CA ARG A 4 -2.72 -2.26 3.62
C ARG A 4 -3.15 -2.50 2.18
N ASN A 5 -4.06 -3.45 1.95
CA ASN A 5 -4.48 -3.82 0.59
C ASN A 5 -4.93 -2.62 -0.24
N HIS A 6 -5.74 -1.71 0.30
CA HIS A 6 -6.18 -0.52 -0.43
C HIS A 6 -5.02 0.39 -0.92
N LEU A 7 -3.87 0.42 -0.24
CA LEU A 7 -2.68 1.14 -0.68
C LEU A 7 -1.99 0.44 -1.85
N VAL A 8 -2.00 -0.90 -1.83
CA VAL A 8 -1.48 -1.73 -2.92
C VAL A 8 -2.38 -1.59 -4.14
N GLU A 9 -3.70 -1.71 -3.98
CA GLU A 9 -4.66 -1.53 -5.08
C GLU A 9 -4.53 -0.14 -5.71
N ALA A 10 -4.42 0.92 -4.91
CA ALA A 10 -4.24 2.27 -5.43
C ALA A 10 -2.95 2.42 -6.28
N ALA A 11 -1.86 1.78 -5.87
CA ALA A 11 -0.62 1.77 -6.64
C ALA A 11 -0.73 0.96 -7.94
N LEU A 12 -1.48 -0.15 -7.92
CA LEU A 12 -1.74 -0.95 -9.11
C LEU A 12 -2.64 -0.22 -10.12
N VAL A 13 -3.72 0.41 -9.64
CA VAL A 13 -4.63 1.20 -10.48
C VAL A 13 -3.90 2.35 -11.17
N ALA A 14 -3.07 3.12 -10.44
CA ALA A 14 -2.28 4.20 -11.04
C ALA A 14 -1.31 3.68 -12.12
N ALA A 15 -0.68 2.53 -11.89
CA ALA A 15 0.20 1.90 -12.85
C ALA A 15 -0.54 1.38 -14.10
N GLU A 16 -1.73 0.80 -13.92
CA GLU A 16 -2.53 0.22 -15.00
C GLU A 16 -3.25 1.29 -15.84
N GLU A 17 -3.92 2.25 -15.19
CA GLU A 17 -4.77 3.24 -15.86
C GLU A 17 -3.96 4.44 -16.38
N GLU A 18 -2.93 4.86 -15.66
CA GLU A 18 -2.19 6.10 -15.95
C GLU A 18 -0.72 5.84 -16.35
N GLY A 19 -0.23 4.61 -16.19
CA GLY A 19 1.19 4.30 -16.36
C GLY A 19 2.08 4.91 -15.27
N ASP A 20 1.48 5.42 -14.18
CA ASP A 20 2.22 6.10 -13.11
C ASP A 20 2.73 5.09 -12.07
N LEU A 21 4.05 4.90 -12.06
CA LEU A 21 4.74 4.05 -11.10
C LEU A 21 5.17 4.79 -9.83
N THR A 22 4.90 6.10 -9.73
CA THR A 22 5.27 6.92 -8.57
C THR A 22 4.68 6.35 -7.27
N PRO A 23 3.37 6.02 -7.18
CA PRO A 23 2.79 5.49 -5.94
C PRO A 23 3.38 4.14 -5.53
N LEU A 24 3.74 3.29 -6.50
CA LEU A 24 4.42 2.02 -6.26
C LEU A 24 5.81 2.25 -5.66
N HIS A 25 6.61 3.14 -6.24
CA HIS A 25 7.94 3.44 -5.73
C HIS A 25 7.90 4.07 -4.33
N GLU A 26 6.97 4.98 -4.08
CA GLU A 26 6.77 5.56 -2.73
C GLU A 26 6.41 4.47 -1.70
N LEU A 27 5.50 3.56 -2.07
CA LEU A 27 5.10 2.44 -1.21
C LEU A 27 6.31 1.54 -0.90
N LEU A 28 7.11 1.18 -1.91
CA LEU A 28 8.31 0.37 -1.73
C LEU A 28 9.34 1.06 -0.84
N ASP A 29 9.51 2.37 -0.97
CA ASP A 29 10.48 3.11 -0.17
C ASP A 29 10.13 3.13 1.32
N VAL A 30 8.84 3.16 1.65
CA VAL A 30 8.37 3.00 3.04
C VAL A 30 8.55 1.55 3.52
N LEU A 31 8.30 0.56 2.67
CA LEU A 31 8.43 -0.85 3.02
C LEU A 31 9.87 -1.32 3.25
N LYS A 32 10.87 -0.60 2.71
CA LYS A 32 12.30 -0.90 2.96
C LYS A 32 12.72 -0.69 4.41
N ASP A 33 12.04 0.18 5.14
CA ASP A 33 12.36 0.49 6.53
C ASP A 33 11.09 0.56 7.40
N PRO A 34 10.34 -0.56 7.53
CA PRO A 34 9.00 -0.51 8.10
C PRO A 34 8.99 -0.23 9.62
N TYR A 35 10.11 -0.42 10.31
CA TYR A 35 10.22 -0.21 11.76
C TYR A 35 11.27 0.83 12.13
N GLY A 36 11.89 1.48 11.15
CA GLY A 36 12.91 2.47 11.41
C GLY A 36 12.33 3.75 11.98
N SER A 37 13.24 4.62 12.41
CA SER A 37 12.90 5.93 12.98
C SER A 37 12.55 6.96 11.91
N ARG A 38 12.60 6.59 10.61
CA ARG A 38 12.28 7.50 9.51
C ARG A 38 10.79 7.85 9.56
N PRO A 39 10.42 9.14 9.55
CA PRO A 39 9.02 9.51 9.46
C PRO A 39 8.48 9.05 8.10
N HIS A 40 7.43 8.24 8.13
CA HIS A 40 6.67 7.90 6.93
C HIS A 40 5.46 8.83 6.80
N PRO A 41 5.00 9.13 5.57
CA PRO A 41 3.76 9.87 5.37
C PRO A 41 2.58 9.22 6.11
N ALA A 42 1.75 10.03 6.76
CA ALA A 42 0.62 9.57 7.57
C ALA A 42 -0.32 8.61 6.81
N LYS A 43 -0.50 8.82 5.50
CA LYS A 43 -1.30 7.97 4.60
C LYS A 43 -0.93 6.48 4.67
N TYR A 44 0.33 6.14 4.97
CA TYR A 44 0.79 4.75 5.08
C TYR A 44 0.54 4.10 6.45
N HIS A 45 0.08 4.87 7.42
CA HIS A 45 -0.25 4.41 8.78
C HIS A 45 -1.76 4.37 9.02
N GLU A 46 -2.57 4.89 8.10
CA GLU A 46 -4.01 4.92 8.22
C GLU A 46 -4.62 3.51 8.17
N ALA A 47 -5.75 3.36 8.86
CA ALA A 47 -6.56 2.16 8.77
C ALA A 47 -7.17 2.05 7.37
N ALA A 48 -7.65 0.85 7.01
CA ALA A 48 -8.44 0.72 5.80
C ALA A 48 -9.68 1.64 5.86
N PRO A 49 -10.10 2.24 4.74
CA PRO A 49 -11.31 3.04 4.67
C PRO A 49 -12.53 2.27 5.22
N ALA A 50 -13.48 3.00 5.82
CA ALA A 50 -14.74 2.41 6.24
C ALA A 50 -15.46 1.79 5.03
N GLY A 51 -15.86 0.52 5.16
CA GLY A 51 -16.49 -0.22 4.05
C GLY A 51 -15.51 -0.91 3.11
N ALA A 52 -14.19 -0.90 3.39
CA ALA A 52 -13.26 -1.81 2.74
C ALA A 52 -13.75 -3.26 2.94
N GLY A 53 -14.12 -3.91 1.85
CA GLY A 53 -14.73 -5.23 1.86
C GLY A 53 -13.81 -6.29 2.47
N ALA A 54 -14.40 -7.43 2.84
CA ALA A 54 -13.62 -8.59 3.25
C ALA A 54 -12.70 -9.01 2.09
N TYR A 55 -11.39 -8.98 2.33
CA TYR A 55 -10.44 -9.46 1.33
C TYR A 55 -10.37 -10.98 1.36
N ARG A 56 -10.44 -11.57 0.17
CA ARG A 56 -10.23 -13.00 0.00
C ARG A 56 -8.73 -13.25 -0.14
N THR A 57 -8.13 -13.77 0.91
CA THR A 57 -6.74 -14.19 0.90
C THR A 57 -6.64 -15.56 0.24
N PHE A 58 -5.79 -15.68 -0.77
CA PHE A 58 -5.40 -16.97 -1.31
C PHE A 58 -4.06 -17.34 -0.69
N CYS A 59 -4.08 -18.16 0.36
CA CYS A 59 -2.89 -18.94 0.69
C CYS A 59 -2.81 -20.10 -0.31
N GLY A 60 -2.24 -19.84 -1.49
CA GLY A 60 -1.72 -20.92 -2.31
C GLY A 60 -0.58 -21.61 -1.55
N THR A 61 -0.61 -22.95 -1.51
CA THR A 61 0.36 -23.90 -0.94
C THR A 61 1.66 -23.34 -0.36
#